data_AF-A0A940TPX6-F1
#
_entry.id   AF-A0A940TPX6-F1
#
_cell.length_a   1.000
_cell.length_b   1.000
_cell.length_c   1.000
_cell.angle_alpha   90.00
_cell.angle_beta   90.00
_cell.angle_gamma   90.00
#
_symmetry.space_group_name_H-M   'P 1'
#
loop_
_entity.id
_entity.type
_entity.pdbx_description
1 polymer ?
#
loop_
_entity_poly.entity_id
_entity_poly.type
_entity_poly.pdbx_seq_one_letter_code
_entity_poly.pdbx_strand_id
1 'polypeptide(L)'
;MRWREDRSKTWSILGGGLLIFLILGGMTGVAWSNNSLCLGCHQDESLKKQVVGGKSFSLFVSEAVFKNSIHGNLSCSDCHTRIKDDKHAEGGQKAADKKVNCATCHEKAEKEYLQGLHSKMIMKGMERAANCYDCHGKHNILPSKNPKSTTHVSNIDKTCNRCHADAVFVKDHALGAALPKDEFKKSVHGKTGEITCTNCHGSHSLRSLIDPKSTIFRSNIPQTCGSCHPDITKQFIASVHGVLAARGRSDSPTCTTCHGFHGIKAKVDPESPVNERRIALTTCPQCHAAERISKEYKITTTPVTSYYDSFHGLSYRGGDTFSANCASCHGVHDIQPSSDPKSMIHKDNLQKTCGNCHPGASENFAKGKIHVVASIKGEEFGEKVVGWVRIIYILL
;
A
#
# COMPACT_ATOMS: atom_id res chain seq x y z
N MET A 1 -20.10 12.14 -63.11
CA MET A 1 -21.36 12.07 -63.88
C MET A 1 -22.18 13.30 -63.53
N ARG A 2 -22.15 14.29 -64.42
CA ARG A 2 -23.10 15.40 -64.47
C ARG A 2 -24.48 14.83 -64.79
N TRP A 3 -25.55 15.35 -64.23
CA TRP A 3 -26.76 15.67 -64.99
C TRP A 3 -27.49 16.79 -64.24
N ARG A 4 -27.48 17.96 -64.89
CA ARG A 4 -28.34 19.12 -64.67
C ARG A 4 -29.35 19.09 -65.83
N GLU A 5 -30.42 19.88 -65.68
CA GLU A 5 -31.47 20.24 -66.67
C GLU A 5 -32.82 19.55 -66.43
N ASP A 6 -33.99 20.19 -66.52
CA ASP A 6 -34.37 21.60 -66.77
C ASP A 6 -35.92 21.71 -66.60
N ARG A 7 -36.40 22.95 -66.53
CA ARG A 7 -37.73 23.49 -66.91
C ARG A 7 -38.88 23.62 -65.91
N SER A 8 -39.00 24.88 -65.51
CA SER A 8 -40.19 25.74 -65.41
C SER A 8 -41.51 25.28 -66.06
N LYS A 9 -42.61 25.60 -65.37
CA LYS A 9 -43.76 26.34 -65.90
C LYS A 9 -44.64 26.90 -64.78
N THR A 10 -45.05 28.15 -64.95
CA THR A 10 -45.94 28.96 -64.11
C THR A 10 -47.42 28.61 -64.37
N TRP A 11 -48.30 28.83 -63.39
CA TRP A 11 -49.47 29.74 -63.47
C TRP A 11 -50.26 29.76 -62.15
N SER A 12 -50.73 30.96 -61.81
CA SER A 12 -51.47 31.39 -60.62
C SER A 12 -52.90 30.85 -60.58
N ILE A 13 -53.52 30.78 -59.39
CA ILE A 13 -54.90 31.24 -59.09
C ILE A 13 -55.12 31.25 -57.56
N LEU A 14 -55.84 32.28 -57.11
CA LEU A 14 -56.25 32.65 -55.76
C LEU A 14 -57.33 31.72 -55.15
N GLY A 15 -57.35 31.66 -53.81
CA GLY A 15 -58.44 31.17 -52.96
C GLY A 15 -57.87 30.57 -51.68
N GLY A 16 -57.85 31.22 -50.51
CA GLY A 16 -59.01 31.77 -49.81
C GLY A 16 -59.68 30.68 -48.98
N GLY A 17 -59.14 30.34 -47.79
CA GLY A 17 -59.74 29.30 -46.93
C GLY A 17 -59.03 29.04 -45.60
N LEU A 18 -59.60 29.64 -44.54
CA LEU A 18 -59.65 29.21 -43.13
C LEU A 18 -58.41 28.53 -42.49
N LEU A 19 -57.72 29.30 -41.65
CA LEU A 19 -56.83 28.80 -40.59
C LEU A 19 -57.67 28.10 -39.50
N ILE A 20 -57.67 26.77 -39.49
CA ILE A 20 -58.01 25.97 -38.30
C ILE A 20 -56.69 25.53 -37.68
N PHE A 21 -56.24 26.26 -36.65
CA PHE A 21 -55.18 25.81 -35.75
C PHE A 21 -55.75 24.68 -34.87
N LEU A 22 -55.61 23.44 -35.34
CA LEU A 22 -55.71 22.27 -34.48
C LEU A 22 -54.47 22.27 -33.57
N ILE A 23 -54.64 22.80 -32.36
CA ILE A 23 -53.70 22.60 -31.26
C ILE A 23 -53.73 21.10 -30.94
N LEU A 24 -52.92 20.32 -31.64
CA LEU A 24 -52.47 19.04 -31.12
C LEU A 24 -51.67 19.37 -29.86
N GLY A 25 -52.32 19.20 -28.71
CA GLY A 25 -51.65 19.06 -27.42
C GLY A 25 -50.71 17.87 -27.52
N GLY A 26 -49.50 18.12 -28.01
CA GLY A 26 -48.38 17.24 -27.78
C GLY A 26 -48.25 17.10 -26.28
N MET A 27 -48.57 15.92 -25.76
CA MET A 27 -48.09 15.50 -24.46
C MET A 27 -46.57 15.56 -24.55
N THR A 28 -45.99 16.69 -24.16
CA THR A 28 -44.58 16.76 -23.87
C THR A 28 -44.40 15.84 -22.68
N GLY A 29 -43.98 14.59 -22.94
CA GLY A 29 -43.40 13.76 -21.91
C GLY A 29 -42.31 14.63 -21.28
N VAL A 30 -42.55 15.10 -20.06
CA VAL A 30 -41.62 15.95 -19.33
C VAL A 30 -40.33 15.17 -19.29
N ALA A 31 -39.32 15.61 -20.05
CA ALA A 31 -38.02 15.00 -19.98
C ALA A 31 -37.56 15.13 -18.52
N TRP A 32 -37.29 14.00 -17.87
CA TRP A 32 -36.73 13.93 -16.51
C TRP A 32 -35.26 14.39 -16.51
N SER A 33 -34.98 15.54 -17.11
CA SER A 33 -33.71 16.27 -17.06
C SER A 33 -33.71 17.35 -15.98
N ASN A 34 -34.85 17.59 -15.30
CA ASN A 34 -34.97 18.62 -14.28
C ASN A 34 -34.72 18.05 -12.87
N ASN A 35 -33.71 18.58 -12.19
CA ASN A 35 -33.36 18.22 -10.81
C ASN A 35 -34.50 18.43 -9.81
N SER A 36 -35.39 19.40 -10.06
CA SER A 36 -36.52 19.67 -9.17
C SER A 36 -37.49 18.49 -9.05
N LEU A 37 -37.63 17.67 -10.10
CA LEU A 37 -38.49 16.48 -10.07
C LEU A 37 -37.91 15.40 -9.15
N CYS A 38 -36.58 15.21 -9.20
CA CYS A 38 -35.89 14.26 -8.34
C CYS A 38 -35.94 14.73 -6.87
N LEU A 39 -35.65 16.00 -6.64
CA LEU A 39 -35.62 16.60 -5.30
C LEU A 39 -37.01 16.75 -4.68
N GLY A 40 -38.08 16.77 -5.47
CA GLY A 40 -39.46 16.76 -4.99
C GLY A 40 -39.77 15.60 -4.03
N CYS A 41 -39.08 14.45 -4.17
CA CYS A 41 -39.13 13.36 -3.21
C CYS A 41 -37.80 13.18 -2.45
N HIS A 42 -36.65 13.25 -3.14
CA HIS A 42 -35.36 12.93 -2.53
C HIS A 42 -34.84 13.99 -1.55
N GLN A 43 -35.46 15.16 -1.43
CA GLN A 43 -35.12 16.16 -0.42
C GLN A 43 -35.83 15.94 0.93
N ASP A 44 -36.69 14.92 1.03
CA ASP A 44 -37.34 14.53 2.29
C ASP A 44 -36.40 13.65 3.15
N GLU A 45 -36.01 14.15 4.33
CA GLU A 45 -35.16 13.42 5.28
C GLU A 45 -35.79 12.13 5.81
N SER A 46 -37.13 12.04 5.78
CA SER A 46 -37.89 10.88 6.21
C SER A 46 -37.90 9.76 5.17
N LEU A 47 -37.55 10.06 3.91
CA LEU A 47 -37.61 9.10 2.80
C LEU A 47 -36.58 7.97 3.00
N LYS A 48 -37.10 6.75 3.12
CA LYS A 48 -36.30 5.54 3.39
C LYS A 48 -36.75 4.38 2.52
N LYS A 49 -35.78 3.58 2.08
CA LYS A 49 -36.00 2.26 1.49
C LYS A 49 -35.96 1.19 2.58
N GLN A 50 -37.02 0.42 2.72
CA GLN A 50 -37.01 -0.79 3.54
C GLN A 50 -36.47 -1.98 2.74
N VAL A 51 -35.64 -2.79 3.39
CA VAL A 51 -35.07 -4.01 2.82
C VAL A 51 -35.51 -5.21 3.66
N VAL A 52 -35.65 -6.36 3.01
CA VAL A 52 -35.97 -7.65 3.66
C VAL A 52 -35.02 -7.87 4.84
N GLY A 53 -35.59 -8.14 6.03
CA GLY A 53 -34.83 -8.27 7.27
C GLY A 53 -34.78 -7.02 8.16
N GLY A 54 -35.68 -6.05 7.97
CA GLY A 54 -35.90 -4.92 8.90
C GLY A 54 -34.87 -3.79 8.82
N LYS A 55 -33.93 -3.85 7.87
CA LYS A 55 -32.95 -2.78 7.64
C LYS A 55 -33.54 -1.68 6.76
N SER A 56 -33.45 -0.43 7.19
CA SER A 56 -33.85 0.74 6.40
C SER A 56 -32.65 1.56 5.96
N PHE A 57 -32.64 2.03 4.71
CA PHE A 57 -31.62 2.95 4.18
C PHE A 57 -32.28 4.28 3.82
N SER A 58 -31.67 5.40 4.23
CA SER A 58 -32.14 6.73 3.80
C SER A 58 -31.92 6.91 2.30
N LEU A 59 -32.91 7.51 1.64
CA LEU A 59 -32.86 7.94 0.24
C LEU A 59 -32.71 9.46 0.11
N PHE A 60 -32.57 10.17 1.23
CA PHE A 60 -32.42 11.61 1.28
C PHE A 60 -31.15 12.10 0.57
N VAL A 61 -31.29 13.21 -0.15
CA VAL A 61 -30.25 13.96 -0.82
C VAL A 61 -30.46 15.44 -0.50
N SER A 62 -29.51 16.03 0.20
CA SER A 62 -29.50 17.48 0.42
C SER A 62 -29.09 18.20 -0.87
N GLU A 63 -30.02 18.99 -1.44
CA GLU A 63 -29.74 19.83 -2.60
C GLU A 63 -28.55 20.77 -2.36
N ALA A 64 -28.49 21.38 -1.17
CA ALA A 64 -27.41 22.29 -0.80
C ALA A 64 -26.05 21.58 -0.76
N VAL A 65 -25.98 20.34 -0.25
CA VAL A 65 -24.74 19.56 -0.23
C VAL A 65 -24.35 19.15 -1.65
N PHE A 66 -25.32 18.71 -2.47
CA PHE A 66 -25.06 18.30 -3.85
C PHE A 66 -24.57 19.46 -4.72
N LYS A 67 -25.22 20.63 -4.65
CA LYS A 67 -24.78 21.85 -5.37
C LYS A 67 -23.36 22.28 -5.01
N ASN A 68 -22.92 22.01 -3.79
CA ASN A 68 -21.55 22.31 -3.33
C ASN A 68 -20.53 21.19 -3.64
N SER A 69 -20.95 20.08 -4.25
CA SER A 69 -20.06 19.01 -4.69
C SER A 69 -19.37 19.36 -6.01
N ILE A 70 -18.33 18.61 -6.39
CA ILE A 70 -17.66 18.79 -7.68
C ILE A 70 -18.59 18.52 -8.89
N HIS A 71 -19.69 17.79 -8.65
CA HIS A 71 -20.71 17.47 -9.64
C HIS A 71 -21.95 18.36 -9.50
N GLY A 72 -21.93 19.42 -8.69
CA GLY A 72 -23.11 20.22 -8.37
C GLY A 72 -23.78 20.93 -9.56
N ASN A 73 -23.07 21.03 -10.70
CA ASN A 73 -23.59 21.56 -11.96
C ASN A 73 -24.23 20.49 -12.87
N LEU A 74 -24.14 19.21 -12.49
CA LEU A 74 -24.78 18.12 -13.23
C LEU A 74 -26.24 17.95 -12.82
N SER A 75 -27.03 17.42 -13.75
CA SER A 75 -28.37 16.97 -13.48
C SER A 75 -28.36 15.57 -12.84
N CYS A 76 -29.39 15.24 -12.06
CA CYS A 76 -29.50 13.93 -11.41
C CYS A 76 -29.44 12.79 -12.45
N SER A 77 -30.09 12.98 -13.60
CA SER A 77 -30.14 12.02 -14.71
C SER A 77 -28.85 11.89 -15.51
N ASP A 78 -27.88 12.81 -15.36
CA ASP A 78 -26.55 12.66 -15.97
C ASP A 78 -25.77 11.49 -15.33
N CYS A 79 -26.03 11.24 -14.04
CA CYS A 79 -25.46 10.11 -13.30
C CYS A 79 -26.46 8.94 -13.24
N HIS A 80 -27.72 9.23 -12.94
CA HIS A 80 -28.80 8.25 -12.84
C HIS A 80 -29.48 7.96 -14.17
N THR A 81 -28.67 7.63 -15.17
CA THR A 81 -29.06 7.46 -16.59
C THR A 81 -30.12 6.38 -16.86
N ARG A 82 -30.38 5.49 -15.89
CA ARG A 82 -31.37 4.41 -15.99
C ARG A 82 -32.74 4.78 -15.41
N ILE A 83 -32.85 5.91 -14.74
CA ILE A 83 -34.10 6.41 -14.19
C ILE A 83 -34.78 7.28 -15.24
N LYS A 84 -35.96 6.87 -15.69
CA LYS A 84 -36.71 7.54 -16.77
C LYS A 84 -38.03 8.16 -16.30
N ASP A 85 -38.59 7.66 -15.20
CA ASP A 85 -39.85 8.09 -14.62
C ASP A 85 -39.91 7.71 -13.12
N ASP A 86 -41.02 8.05 -12.46
CA ASP A 86 -41.32 7.79 -11.04
C ASP A 86 -41.53 6.31 -10.72
N LYS A 87 -41.77 5.45 -11.72
CA LYS A 87 -41.91 4.00 -11.54
C LYS A 87 -40.66 3.34 -10.96
N HIS A 88 -39.52 4.03 -10.93
CA HIS A 88 -38.35 3.56 -10.18
C HIS A 88 -38.61 3.40 -8.67
N ALA A 89 -39.64 4.07 -8.13
CA ALA A 89 -40.11 3.89 -6.76
C ALA A 89 -41.06 2.70 -6.61
N GLU A 90 -41.69 2.25 -7.69
CA GLU A 90 -42.63 1.12 -7.71
C GLU A 90 -41.86 -0.21 -7.67
N GLY A 91 -42.16 -1.07 -6.69
CA GLY A 91 -41.79 -2.49 -6.77
C GLY A 91 -40.64 -2.97 -5.90
N GLY A 92 -40.07 -2.16 -4.98
CA GLY A 92 -39.35 -2.57 -3.75
C GLY A 92 -38.10 -3.49 -3.85
N GLN A 93 -37.92 -4.26 -4.91
CA GLN A 93 -37.01 -5.40 -4.99
C GLN A 93 -35.81 -5.15 -5.89
N LYS A 94 -35.85 -4.19 -6.82
CA LYS A 94 -34.68 -3.81 -7.65
C LYS A 94 -34.60 -2.29 -7.75
N ALA A 95 -33.45 -1.71 -7.39
CA ALA A 95 -33.18 -0.31 -7.69
C ALA A 95 -33.13 -0.14 -9.22
N ALA A 96 -33.94 0.75 -9.79
CA ALA A 96 -33.95 1.03 -11.23
C ALA A 96 -32.56 1.42 -11.76
N ASP A 97 -31.74 2.00 -10.89
CA ASP A 97 -30.33 2.24 -11.13
C ASP A 97 -29.46 1.52 -10.09
N LYS A 98 -29.06 0.28 -10.38
CA LYS A 98 -28.32 -0.58 -9.44
C LYS A 98 -27.04 0.10 -8.94
N LYS A 99 -26.31 0.83 -9.81
CA LYS A 99 -25.09 1.60 -9.52
C LYS A 99 -24.87 2.65 -10.62
N VAL A 100 -24.57 3.89 -10.22
CA VAL A 100 -24.14 4.96 -11.15
C VAL A 100 -22.83 4.56 -11.83
N ASN A 101 -22.72 4.78 -13.13
CA ASN A 101 -21.53 4.47 -13.91
C ASN A 101 -20.61 5.69 -14.07
N CYS A 102 -19.67 5.84 -13.13
CA CYS A 102 -18.66 6.91 -13.18
C CYS A 102 -17.76 6.83 -14.43
N ALA A 103 -17.59 5.64 -15.02
CA ALA A 103 -16.69 5.42 -16.15
C ALA A 103 -17.11 6.15 -17.43
N THR A 104 -18.39 6.55 -17.54
CA THR A 104 -18.91 7.34 -18.65
C THR A 104 -18.12 8.63 -18.84
N CYS A 105 -17.66 9.25 -17.75
CA CYS A 105 -16.83 10.45 -17.77
C CYS A 105 -15.41 10.21 -17.23
N HIS A 106 -15.20 9.22 -16.36
CA HIS A 106 -13.92 8.91 -15.72
C HIS A 106 -13.29 7.62 -16.24
N GLU A 107 -13.26 7.44 -17.56
CA GLU A 107 -12.79 6.21 -18.21
C GLU A 107 -11.38 5.79 -17.78
N LYS A 108 -10.45 6.75 -17.66
CA LYS A 108 -9.07 6.47 -17.22
C LYS A 108 -9.03 5.90 -15.80
N ALA A 109 -9.74 6.53 -14.87
CA ALA A 109 -9.80 6.07 -13.48
C ALA A 109 -10.46 4.70 -13.38
N GLU A 110 -11.52 4.45 -14.17
CA GLU A 110 -12.15 3.13 -14.25
C GLU A 110 -11.15 2.07 -14.75
N LYS A 111 -10.42 2.34 -15.83
CA LYS A 111 -9.39 1.43 -16.36
C LYS A 111 -8.32 1.07 -15.33
N GLU A 112 -7.94 2.01 -14.46
CA GLU A 112 -7.02 1.76 -13.36
C GLU A 112 -7.69 0.95 -12.23
N TYR A 113 -8.92 1.31 -11.86
CA TYR A 113 -9.72 0.65 -10.82
C TYR A 113 -10.00 -0.83 -11.13
N LEU A 114 -10.33 -1.16 -12.39
CA LEU A 114 -10.55 -2.53 -12.85
C LEU A 114 -9.33 -3.44 -12.66
N GLN A 115 -8.13 -2.87 -12.55
CA GLN A 115 -6.90 -3.62 -12.30
C GLN A 115 -6.72 -3.98 -10.82
N GLY A 116 -7.37 -3.22 -9.93
CA GLY A 116 -7.29 -3.37 -8.48
C GLY A 116 -8.06 -4.55 -7.93
N LEU A 117 -7.72 -4.96 -6.71
CA LEU A 117 -8.34 -6.07 -6.01
C LEU A 117 -9.80 -5.77 -5.66
N HIS A 118 -10.13 -4.53 -5.26
CA HIS A 118 -11.51 -4.16 -4.95
C HIS A 118 -12.47 -4.44 -6.11
N SER A 119 -12.12 -3.98 -7.32
CA SER A 119 -12.94 -4.26 -8.52
C SER A 119 -13.02 -5.76 -8.82
N LYS A 120 -11.89 -6.47 -8.80
CA LYS A 120 -11.85 -7.93 -9.00
C LYS A 120 -12.74 -8.68 -8.00
N MET A 121 -12.82 -8.22 -6.75
CA MET A 121 -13.70 -8.82 -5.74
C MET A 121 -15.18 -8.53 -5.99
N ILE A 122 -15.53 -7.33 -6.46
CA ILE A 122 -16.89 -7.02 -6.90
C ILE A 122 -17.31 -7.94 -8.06
N MET A 123 -16.42 -8.16 -9.04
CA MET A 123 -16.68 -9.06 -10.17
C MET A 123 -16.88 -10.51 -9.74
N LYS A 124 -16.29 -10.92 -8.60
CA LYS A 124 -16.49 -12.24 -7.98
C LYS A 124 -17.74 -12.33 -7.09
N GLY A 125 -18.58 -11.29 -7.06
CA GLY A 125 -19.82 -11.26 -6.29
C GLY A 125 -19.67 -10.78 -4.84
N MET A 126 -18.49 -10.29 -4.42
CA MET A 126 -18.35 -9.67 -3.09
C MET A 126 -18.86 -8.24 -3.11
N GLU A 127 -20.17 -8.08 -2.88
CA GLU A 127 -20.85 -6.78 -2.97
C GLU A 127 -20.33 -5.71 -2.00
N ARG A 128 -19.68 -6.12 -0.89
CA ARG A 128 -19.11 -5.22 0.12
C ARG A 128 -17.69 -4.74 -0.19
N ALA A 129 -17.08 -5.17 -1.30
CA ALA A 129 -15.81 -4.62 -1.74
C ALA A 129 -15.97 -3.17 -2.21
N ALA A 130 -14.99 -2.32 -1.88
CA ALA A 130 -15.12 -0.87 -2.03
C ALA A 130 -15.21 -0.43 -3.50
N ASN A 131 -16.22 0.37 -3.82
CA ASN A 131 -16.45 1.02 -5.10
C ASN A 131 -16.06 2.52 -5.05
N CYS A 132 -16.20 3.23 -6.17
CA CYS A 132 -15.81 4.64 -6.31
C CYS A 132 -16.37 5.51 -5.18
N TYR A 133 -17.66 5.35 -4.87
CA TYR A 133 -18.35 6.17 -3.88
C TYR A 133 -17.94 5.86 -2.42
N ASP A 134 -17.34 4.70 -2.14
CA ASP A 134 -16.90 4.35 -0.79
C ASP A 134 -15.69 5.19 -0.37
N CYS A 135 -14.86 5.56 -1.35
CA CYS A 135 -13.69 6.41 -1.17
C CYS A 135 -13.98 7.88 -1.45
N HIS A 136 -14.75 8.22 -2.49
CA HIS A 136 -14.97 9.61 -2.93
C HIS A 136 -16.22 10.28 -2.35
N GLY A 137 -17.19 9.49 -1.88
CA GLY A 137 -18.51 9.96 -1.48
C GLY A 137 -19.58 9.72 -2.54
N LYS A 138 -20.82 10.09 -2.23
CA LYS A 138 -21.99 9.89 -3.10
C LYS A 138 -22.41 11.23 -3.74
N HIS A 139 -23.45 11.87 -3.21
CA HIS A 139 -23.88 13.22 -3.63
C HIS A 139 -23.07 14.35 -3.01
N ASN A 140 -21.95 14.04 -2.35
CA ASN A 140 -21.13 14.99 -1.59
C ASN A 140 -19.65 14.90 -1.98
N ILE A 141 -19.35 14.49 -3.21
CA ILE A 141 -17.97 14.33 -3.69
C ILE A 141 -17.29 15.69 -3.75
N LEU A 142 -16.14 15.81 -3.08
CA LEU A 142 -15.34 17.03 -3.03
C LEU A 142 -13.98 16.80 -3.70
N PRO A 143 -13.37 17.84 -4.31
CA PRO A 143 -12.01 17.75 -4.85
C PRO A 143 -11.01 17.24 -3.80
N SER A 144 -10.04 16.42 -4.21
CA SER A 144 -9.03 15.88 -3.29
C SER A 144 -8.18 16.94 -2.58
N LYS A 145 -8.09 18.15 -3.13
CA LYS A 145 -7.44 19.31 -2.50
C LYS A 145 -8.27 19.95 -1.38
N ASN A 146 -9.56 19.64 -1.29
CA ASN A 146 -10.42 20.17 -0.24
C ASN A 146 -10.18 19.39 1.07
N PRO A 147 -9.85 20.03 2.20
CA PRO A 147 -9.61 19.35 3.48
C PRO A 147 -10.80 18.53 4.00
N LYS A 148 -12.03 18.81 3.55
CA LYS A 148 -13.24 18.05 3.90
C LYS A 148 -13.44 16.82 3.00
N SER A 149 -12.70 16.68 1.91
CA SER A 149 -12.79 15.52 1.02
C SER A 149 -12.26 14.26 1.71
N THR A 150 -12.97 13.15 1.56
CA THR A 150 -12.54 11.83 2.05
C THR A 150 -11.24 11.37 1.41
N THR A 151 -10.91 11.87 0.21
CA THR A 151 -9.65 11.57 -0.49
C THR A 151 -8.58 12.64 -0.32
N HIS A 152 -8.77 13.60 0.59
CA HIS A 152 -7.70 14.53 0.98
C HIS A 152 -6.58 13.77 1.72
N VAL A 153 -5.33 14.22 1.56
CA VAL A 153 -4.14 13.56 2.14
C VAL A 153 -4.29 13.28 3.64
N SER A 154 -4.86 14.22 4.40
CA SER A 154 -5.11 14.08 5.85
C SER A 154 -6.23 13.10 6.22
N ASN A 155 -7.04 12.67 5.25
CA ASN A 155 -8.24 11.85 5.45
C ASN A 155 -8.11 10.44 4.85
N ILE A 156 -7.08 10.16 4.04
CA ILE A 156 -6.88 8.85 3.40
C ILE A 156 -6.86 7.72 4.43
N ASP A 157 -6.11 7.88 5.52
CA ASP A 157 -6.05 6.89 6.59
C ASP A 157 -7.45 6.56 7.14
N LYS A 158 -8.26 7.59 7.41
CA LYS A 158 -9.64 7.41 7.89
C LYS A 158 -10.53 6.75 6.84
N THR A 159 -10.31 7.04 5.56
CA THR A 159 -11.07 6.45 4.45
C THR A 159 -10.78 4.96 4.31
N CYS A 160 -9.51 4.56 4.32
CA CYS A 160 -9.11 3.15 4.25
C CYS A 160 -9.51 2.38 5.53
N ASN A 161 -9.26 2.96 6.70
CA ASN A 161 -9.48 2.31 7.99
C ASN A 161 -10.96 2.21 8.38
N ARG A 162 -11.89 2.80 7.61
CA ARG A 162 -13.32 2.53 7.75
C ARG A 162 -13.62 1.04 7.61
N CYS A 163 -12.87 0.33 6.77
CA CYS A 163 -13.01 -1.11 6.56
C CYS A 163 -11.77 -1.90 6.97
N HIS A 164 -10.56 -1.41 6.67
CA HIS A 164 -9.32 -2.19 6.88
C HIS A 164 -8.81 -2.24 8.33
N ALA A 165 -9.37 -1.41 9.21
CA ALA A 165 -9.12 -1.46 10.66
C ALA A 165 -10.32 -1.98 11.46
N ASP A 166 -11.43 -2.32 10.78
CA ASP A 166 -12.58 -2.96 11.41
C ASP A 166 -12.32 -4.46 11.48
N ALA A 167 -12.05 -4.96 12.69
CA ALA A 167 -11.73 -6.37 12.92
C ALA A 167 -12.87 -7.32 12.52
N VAL A 168 -14.14 -6.90 12.66
CA VAL A 168 -15.29 -7.70 12.22
C VAL A 168 -15.32 -7.74 10.70
N PHE A 169 -15.19 -6.58 10.04
CA PHE A 169 -15.16 -6.53 8.59
C PHE A 169 -14.00 -7.36 8.00
N VAL A 170 -12.80 -7.22 8.55
CA VAL A 170 -11.60 -7.95 8.10
C VAL A 170 -11.77 -9.46 8.27
N LYS A 171 -12.33 -9.89 9.41
CA LYS A 171 -12.62 -11.31 9.67
C LYS A 171 -13.67 -11.85 8.69
N ASP A 172 -14.79 -11.15 8.54
CA ASP A 172 -15.92 -11.61 7.70
C ASP A 172 -15.55 -11.71 6.21
N HIS A 173 -14.57 -10.92 5.75
CA HIS A 173 -14.13 -10.89 4.35
C HIS A 173 -12.75 -11.54 4.15
N ALA A 174 -12.23 -12.25 5.14
CA ALA A 174 -10.96 -12.96 5.10
C ALA A 174 -9.79 -12.09 4.60
N LEU A 175 -9.71 -10.84 5.04
CA LEU A 175 -8.67 -9.88 4.61
C LEU A 175 -7.33 -10.06 5.36
N GLY A 176 -7.18 -11.16 6.12
CA GLY A 176 -6.01 -11.44 6.94
C GLY A 176 -6.13 -10.85 8.35
N ALA A 177 -5.02 -10.33 8.88
CA ALA A 177 -5.01 -9.64 10.16
C ALA A 177 -5.48 -8.19 9.99
N ALA A 178 -6.38 -7.75 10.86
CA ALA A 178 -6.79 -6.35 10.87
C ALA A 178 -5.60 -5.47 11.27
N LEU A 179 -5.39 -4.38 10.54
CA LEU A 179 -4.43 -3.37 10.96
C LEU A 179 -4.99 -2.70 12.23
N PRO A 180 -4.21 -2.63 13.33
CA PRO A 180 -4.55 -1.74 14.42
C PRO A 180 -4.75 -0.34 13.86
N LYS A 181 -5.91 0.26 14.17
CA LYS A 181 -6.42 1.50 13.54
C LYS A 181 -5.42 2.65 13.45
N ASP A 182 -4.49 2.73 14.40
CA ASP A 182 -3.50 3.81 14.50
C ASP A 182 -2.06 3.34 14.25
N GLU A 183 -1.83 2.10 13.82
CA GLU A 183 -0.46 1.58 13.62
C GLU A 183 0.29 2.42 12.58
N PHE A 184 -0.32 2.67 11.42
CA PHE A 184 0.29 3.49 10.38
C PHE A 184 0.57 4.92 10.84
N LYS A 185 -0.41 5.54 11.52
CA LYS A 185 -0.28 6.90 12.06
C LYS A 185 0.88 7.04 13.07
N LYS A 186 1.24 5.96 13.77
CA LYS A 186 2.37 5.93 14.72
C LYS A 186 3.72 5.69 14.05
N SER A 187 3.75 5.22 12.80
CA SER A 187 4.99 4.98 12.06
C SER A 187 5.73 6.28 11.74
N VAL A 188 7.02 6.16 11.37
CA VAL A 188 7.82 7.30 10.90
C VAL A 188 7.23 7.97 9.66
N HIS A 189 6.52 7.20 8.81
CA HIS A 189 5.84 7.73 7.63
C HIS A 189 4.53 8.43 7.99
N GLY A 190 3.69 7.82 8.82
CA GLY A 190 2.41 8.42 9.22
C GLY A 190 2.58 9.71 10.03
N LYS A 191 3.69 9.84 10.77
CA LYS A 191 4.02 11.05 11.54
C LYS A 191 4.35 12.28 10.68
N THR A 192 4.73 12.12 9.41
CA THR A 192 5.00 13.28 8.53
C THR A 192 3.71 13.96 8.08
N GLY A 193 2.59 13.22 8.01
CA GLY A 193 1.32 13.70 7.48
C GLY A 193 1.26 13.81 5.95
N GLU A 194 2.38 13.59 5.26
CA GLU A 194 2.49 13.66 3.79
C GLU A 194 2.40 12.29 3.12
N ILE A 195 2.86 11.24 3.83
CA ILE A 195 2.82 9.87 3.34
C ILE A 195 1.52 9.21 3.80
N THR A 196 0.81 8.61 2.86
CA THR A 196 -0.47 7.93 3.06
C THR A 196 -0.39 6.49 2.56
N CYS A 197 -1.47 5.71 2.76
CA CYS A 197 -1.57 4.35 2.23
C CYS A 197 -1.31 4.28 0.72
N THR A 198 -1.73 5.31 -0.03
CA THR A 198 -1.67 5.32 -1.50
C THR A 198 -0.25 5.44 -2.05
N ASN A 199 0.68 5.99 -1.28
CA ASN A 199 2.09 6.12 -1.69
C ASN A 199 2.77 4.74 -1.83
N CYS A 200 2.31 3.73 -1.09
CA CYS A 200 2.83 2.37 -1.19
C CYS A 200 1.89 1.41 -1.93
N HIS A 201 0.57 1.49 -1.70
CA HIS A 201 -0.40 0.53 -2.26
C HIS A 201 -1.00 0.94 -3.61
N GLY A 202 -0.79 2.19 -4.04
CA GLY A 202 -1.51 2.80 -5.16
C GLY A 202 -2.87 3.40 -4.75
N SER A 203 -3.48 4.15 -5.66
CA SER A 203 -4.72 4.92 -5.42
C SER A 203 -5.96 4.27 -6.04
N HIS A 204 -6.00 4.13 -7.37
CA HIS A 204 -7.08 3.42 -8.08
C HIS A 204 -6.66 2.00 -8.45
N SER A 205 -5.37 1.75 -8.66
CA SER A 205 -4.80 0.44 -8.98
C SER A 205 -4.29 -0.33 -7.74
N LEU A 206 -5.11 -0.44 -6.68
CA LEU A 206 -4.72 -1.20 -5.47
C LEU A 206 -4.68 -2.71 -5.73
N ARG A 207 -3.50 -3.27 -6.01
CA ARG A 207 -3.34 -4.69 -6.37
C ARG A 207 -2.97 -5.55 -5.16
N SER A 208 -3.30 -6.84 -5.24
CA SER A 208 -2.94 -7.81 -4.20
C SER A 208 -1.42 -8.00 -4.07
N LEU A 209 -0.94 -8.35 -2.88
CA LEU A 209 0.48 -8.64 -2.60
C LEU A 209 1.06 -9.81 -3.40
N ILE A 210 0.21 -10.68 -3.96
CA ILE A 210 0.61 -11.80 -4.83
C ILE A 210 0.57 -11.46 -6.32
N ASP A 211 0.12 -10.26 -6.69
CA ASP A 211 0.09 -9.82 -8.08
C ASP A 211 1.45 -9.21 -8.44
N PRO A 212 2.20 -9.76 -9.43
CA PRO A 212 3.54 -9.25 -9.78
C PRO A 212 3.58 -7.79 -10.23
N LYS A 213 2.44 -7.23 -10.65
CA LYS A 213 2.31 -5.81 -11.04
C LYS A 213 1.97 -4.91 -9.84
N SER A 214 1.80 -5.45 -8.65
CA SER A 214 1.56 -4.68 -7.43
C SER A 214 2.82 -3.95 -6.99
N THR A 215 2.69 -2.70 -6.57
CA THR A 215 3.79 -1.93 -5.96
C THR A 215 4.30 -2.60 -4.68
N ILE A 216 3.43 -3.28 -3.94
CA ILE A 216 3.78 -4.03 -2.73
C ILE A 216 4.11 -5.51 -3.00
N PHE A 217 4.24 -5.92 -4.26
CA PHE A 217 4.75 -7.25 -4.59
C PHE A 217 6.20 -7.37 -4.11
N ARG A 218 6.58 -8.53 -3.58
CA ARG A 218 7.87 -8.69 -2.86
C ARG A 218 9.08 -8.16 -3.64
N SER A 219 9.20 -8.49 -4.93
CA SER A 219 10.34 -8.04 -5.76
C SER A 219 10.29 -6.54 -6.11
N ASN A 220 9.13 -5.89 -5.95
CA ASN A 220 8.92 -4.48 -6.25
C ASN A 220 9.09 -3.58 -5.01
N ILE A 221 9.16 -4.16 -3.80
CA ILE A 221 9.33 -3.42 -2.54
C ILE A 221 10.53 -2.46 -2.58
N PRO A 222 11.73 -2.85 -3.04
CA PRO A 222 12.86 -1.93 -3.14
C PRO A 222 12.54 -0.68 -3.97
N GLN A 223 11.87 -0.85 -5.13
CA GLN A 223 11.49 0.26 -6.00
C GLN A 223 10.39 1.13 -5.38
N THR A 224 9.45 0.52 -4.66
CA THR A 224 8.39 1.26 -3.94
C THR A 224 9.00 2.18 -2.89
N CYS A 225 9.96 1.68 -2.09
CA CYS A 225 10.70 2.52 -1.14
C CYS A 225 11.61 3.53 -1.85
N GLY A 226 12.21 3.13 -2.99
CA GLY A 226 13.14 3.94 -3.78
C GLY A 226 12.51 5.16 -4.46
N SER A 227 11.18 5.23 -4.54
CA SER A 227 10.48 6.44 -4.99
C SER A 227 10.76 7.66 -4.08
N CYS A 228 11.07 7.43 -2.81
CA CYS A 228 11.48 8.46 -1.84
C CYS A 228 12.90 8.24 -1.27
N HIS A 229 13.42 7.01 -1.33
CA HIS A 229 14.76 6.63 -0.83
C HIS A 229 15.67 6.10 -1.95
N PRO A 230 15.97 6.89 -3.00
CA PRO A 230 16.67 6.41 -4.19
C PRO A 230 18.12 5.97 -3.90
N ASP A 231 18.85 6.72 -3.07
CA ASP A 231 20.25 6.44 -2.76
C ASP A 231 20.42 5.15 -1.96
N ILE A 232 19.55 4.95 -0.97
CA ILE A 232 19.52 3.72 -0.17
C ILE A 232 19.10 2.53 -1.04
N THR A 233 18.14 2.73 -1.93
CA THR A 233 17.71 1.67 -2.85
C THR A 233 18.84 1.27 -3.80
N LYS A 234 19.61 2.24 -4.30
CA LYS A 234 20.79 1.98 -5.15
C LYS A 234 21.84 1.14 -4.43
N GLN A 235 22.07 1.38 -3.13
CA GLN A 235 22.95 0.54 -2.32
C GLN A 235 22.35 -0.86 -2.14
N PHE A 236 21.07 -0.93 -1.75
CA PHE A 236 20.38 -2.20 -1.49
C PHE A 236 20.38 -3.15 -2.68
N ILE A 237 20.04 -2.68 -3.89
CA ILE A 237 19.99 -3.55 -5.07
C ILE A 237 21.36 -4.10 -5.47
N ALA A 238 22.46 -3.44 -5.07
CA ALA A 238 23.83 -3.91 -5.28
C ALA A 238 24.31 -4.89 -4.19
N SER A 239 23.63 -4.93 -3.04
CA SER A 239 23.94 -5.87 -1.94
C SER A 239 23.62 -7.32 -2.31
N VAL A 240 24.19 -8.27 -1.56
CA VAL A 240 23.88 -9.70 -1.72
C VAL A 240 22.38 -10.00 -1.52
N HIS A 241 21.72 -9.29 -0.60
CA HIS A 241 20.28 -9.43 -0.37
C HIS A 241 19.46 -8.89 -1.54
N GLY A 242 19.81 -7.71 -2.07
CA GLY A 242 19.14 -7.11 -3.22
C GLY A 242 19.26 -7.96 -4.47
N VAL A 243 20.46 -8.47 -4.76
CA VAL A 243 20.72 -9.37 -5.90
C VAL A 243 19.88 -10.65 -5.79
N LEU A 244 19.82 -11.28 -4.63
CA LEU A 244 19.02 -12.49 -4.42
C LEU A 244 17.51 -12.20 -4.48
N ALA A 245 17.06 -11.06 -3.95
CA ALA A 245 15.66 -10.63 -4.01
C ALA A 245 15.22 -10.36 -5.46
N ALA A 246 16.06 -9.71 -6.26
CA ALA A 246 15.83 -9.46 -7.68
C ALA A 246 15.75 -10.77 -8.50
N ARG A 247 16.47 -11.81 -8.08
CA ARG A 247 16.38 -13.17 -8.64
C ARG A 247 15.15 -13.96 -8.17
N GLY A 248 14.22 -13.33 -7.46
CA GLY A 248 12.97 -13.95 -7.01
C GLY A 248 13.12 -14.89 -5.81
N ARG A 249 14.26 -14.86 -5.10
CA ARG A 249 14.44 -15.68 -3.89
C ARG A 249 13.56 -15.12 -2.77
N SER A 250 12.49 -15.81 -2.45
CA SER A 250 11.52 -15.42 -1.42
C SER A 250 12.10 -15.38 0.00
N ASP A 251 13.19 -16.08 0.26
CA ASP A 251 13.89 -16.03 1.54
C ASP A 251 14.91 -14.87 1.65
N SER A 252 15.25 -14.21 0.54
CA SER A 252 16.13 -13.04 0.60
C SER A 252 15.37 -11.83 1.14
N PRO A 253 15.85 -11.14 2.19
CA PRO A 253 15.12 -10.05 2.82
C PRO A 253 14.94 -8.87 1.85
N THR A 254 13.90 -8.07 2.12
CA THR A 254 13.65 -6.77 1.46
C THR A 254 13.57 -5.67 2.52
N CYS A 255 13.31 -4.42 2.13
CA CYS A 255 13.20 -3.28 3.05
C CYS A 255 12.24 -3.57 4.23
N THR A 256 11.09 -4.17 3.94
CA THR A 256 10.06 -4.47 4.95
C THR A 256 10.41 -5.65 5.86
N THR A 257 11.37 -6.49 5.46
CA THR A 257 11.84 -7.61 6.29
C THR A 257 12.65 -7.12 7.49
N CYS A 258 13.44 -6.05 7.32
CA CYS A 258 14.23 -5.46 8.41
C CYS A 258 13.49 -4.29 9.07
N HIS A 259 12.86 -3.40 8.31
CA HIS A 259 12.23 -2.20 8.89
C HIS A 259 10.80 -2.42 9.40
N GLY A 260 10.17 -3.54 9.03
CA GLY A 260 8.72 -3.73 9.18
C GLY A 260 7.92 -3.04 8.08
N PHE A 261 6.60 -3.07 8.23
CA PHE A 261 5.65 -2.48 7.27
C PHE A 261 4.83 -1.38 7.96
N HIS A 262 3.49 -1.40 7.93
CA HIS A 262 2.62 -0.33 8.40
C HIS A 262 3.05 0.38 9.70
N GLY A 263 3.73 -0.29 10.66
CA GLY A 263 4.30 0.32 11.86
C GLY A 263 5.80 0.68 11.86
N ILE A 264 6.45 1.03 10.73
CA ILE A 264 7.90 1.31 10.68
C ILE A 264 8.32 2.31 11.77
N LYS A 265 9.26 1.90 12.62
CA LYS A 265 9.80 2.70 13.73
C LYS A 265 11.15 3.33 13.38
N ALA A 266 11.49 4.44 14.04
CA ALA A 266 12.78 5.09 13.87
C ALA A 266 13.91 4.18 14.40
N LYS A 267 15.12 4.24 13.83
CA LYS A 267 16.25 3.40 14.29
C LYS A 267 16.61 3.59 15.77
N VAL A 268 16.37 4.78 16.31
CA VAL A 268 16.63 5.11 17.71
C VAL A 268 15.59 4.54 18.68
N ASP A 269 14.44 4.09 18.17
CA ASP A 269 13.40 3.44 18.98
C ASP A 269 13.89 2.03 19.39
N PRO A 270 13.96 1.70 20.70
CA PRO A 270 14.42 0.39 21.18
C PRO A 270 13.59 -0.80 20.66
N GLU A 271 12.35 -0.54 20.26
CA GLU A 271 11.43 -1.53 19.70
C GLU A 271 11.51 -1.61 18.17
N SER A 272 12.33 -0.78 17.53
CA SER A 272 12.59 -0.87 16.09
C SER A 272 13.46 -2.07 15.78
N PRO A 273 13.10 -2.94 14.83
CA PRO A 273 13.98 -4.04 14.46
C PRO A 273 15.30 -3.55 13.84
N VAL A 274 15.44 -2.28 13.45
CA VAL A 274 16.72 -1.71 13.00
C VAL A 274 17.42 -0.87 14.08
N ASN A 275 17.05 -1.06 15.35
CA ASN A 275 17.80 -0.50 16.47
C ASN A 275 19.12 -1.26 16.67
N GLU A 276 20.19 -0.56 17.10
CA GLU A 276 21.53 -1.12 17.28
C GLU A 276 21.53 -2.42 18.09
N ARG A 277 20.79 -2.44 19.21
CA ARG A 277 20.67 -3.64 20.07
C ARG A 277 19.89 -4.76 19.39
N ARG A 278 18.84 -4.44 18.64
CA ARG A 278 18.05 -5.45 17.91
C ARG A 278 18.82 -6.02 16.73
N ILE A 279 19.61 -5.21 16.04
CA ILE A 279 20.51 -5.66 14.97
C ILE A 279 21.48 -6.70 15.51
N ALA A 280 22.13 -6.40 16.64
CA ALA A 280 23.05 -7.33 17.31
C ALA A 280 22.38 -8.65 17.72
N LEU A 281 21.16 -8.58 18.26
CA LEU A 281 20.55 -9.71 18.97
C LEU A 281 19.52 -10.49 18.16
N THR A 282 18.83 -9.89 17.19
CA THR A 282 17.60 -10.48 16.61
C THR A 282 17.45 -10.29 15.09
N THR A 283 17.77 -9.12 14.55
CA THR A 283 17.38 -8.73 13.18
C THR A 283 18.11 -9.50 12.08
N CYS A 284 19.40 -9.74 12.25
CA CYS A 284 20.17 -10.61 11.37
C CYS A 284 20.03 -12.08 11.82
N PRO A 285 20.14 -12.40 13.13
CA PRO A 285 20.01 -13.77 13.63
C PRO A 285 18.72 -14.51 13.23
N GLN A 286 17.58 -13.83 13.11
CA GLN A 286 16.31 -14.47 12.70
C GLN A 286 16.41 -15.24 11.37
N CYS A 287 17.35 -14.89 10.50
CA CYS A 287 17.63 -15.61 9.25
C CYS A 287 18.99 -16.31 9.28
N HIS A 288 20.03 -15.67 9.81
CA HIS A 288 21.40 -16.20 9.77
C HIS A 288 21.68 -17.26 10.83
N ALA A 289 20.82 -17.41 11.85
CA ALA A 289 20.83 -18.55 12.78
C ALA A 289 19.70 -19.55 12.49
N ALA A 290 18.83 -19.28 11.51
CA ALA A 290 17.71 -20.15 11.20
C ALA A 290 18.17 -21.38 10.43
N GLU A 291 18.04 -22.57 11.04
CA GLU A 291 18.46 -23.83 10.43
C GLU A 291 17.87 -24.06 9.03
N ARG A 292 16.61 -23.66 8.82
CA ARG A 292 15.94 -23.80 7.51
C ARG A 292 16.71 -23.04 6.42
N ILE A 293 17.07 -21.78 6.69
CA ILE A 293 17.82 -20.94 5.74
C ILE A 293 19.24 -21.49 5.59
N SER A 294 19.90 -21.83 6.70
CA SER A 294 21.26 -22.35 6.69
C SER A 294 21.41 -23.64 5.88
N LYS A 295 20.48 -24.59 6.01
CA LYS A 295 20.47 -25.84 5.24
C LYS A 295 20.21 -25.59 3.75
N GLU A 296 19.18 -24.79 3.43
CA GLU A 296 18.78 -24.49 2.06
C GLU A 296 19.89 -23.78 1.27
N TYR A 297 20.51 -22.77 1.90
CA TYR A 297 21.50 -21.92 1.25
C TYR A 297 22.95 -22.36 1.52
N LYS A 298 23.13 -23.46 2.28
CA LYS A 298 24.44 -23.97 2.71
C LYS A 298 25.29 -22.88 3.38
N ILE A 299 24.66 -22.00 4.14
CA ILE A 299 25.33 -20.98 4.94
C ILE A 299 25.48 -21.46 6.38
N THR A 300 26.64 -21.23 6.97
CA THR A 300 26.91 -21.60 8.36
C THR A 300 26.19 -20.68 9.36
N THR A 301 25.75 -21.24 10.48
CA THR A 301 25.24 -20.47 11.64
C THR A 301 26.35 -20.03 12.59
N THR A 302 27.58 -20.54 12.42
CA THR A 302 28.75 -20.22 13.24
C THR A 302 28.92 -18.72 13.47
N PRO A 303 28.77 -17.83 12.47
CA PRO A 303 28.95 -16.40 12.69
C PRO A 303 28.04 -15.80 13.75
N VAL A 304 26.78 -16.25 13.84
CA VAL A 304 25.84 -15.77 14.86
C VAL A 304 26.22 -16.33 16.23
N THR A 305 26.51 -17.63 16.31
CA THR A 305 26.90 -18.29 17.57
C THR A 305 28.18 -17.68 18.14
N SER A 306 29.22 -17.50 17.32
CA SER A 306 30.48 -16.91 17.76
C SER A 306 30.33 -15.44 18.14
N TYR A 307 29.47 -14.69 17.44
CA TYR A 307 29.20 -13.29 17.78
C TYR A 307 28.57 -13.17 19.17
N TYR A 308 27.59 -14.01 19.47
CA TYR A 308 26.96 -14.07 20.79
C TYR A 308 27.90 -14.42 21.94
N ASP A 309 28.92 -15.23 21.68
CA ASP A 309 29.95 -15.60 22.65
C ASP A 309 31.09 -14.55 22.72
N SER A 310 31.14 -13.60 21.79
CA SER A 310 32.16 -12.53 21.79
C SER A 310 31.85 -11.42 22.80
N PHE A 311 32.86 -10.63 23.15
CA PHE A 311 32.68 -9.44 23.98
C PHE A 311 31.59 -8.50 23.42
N HIS A 312 31.58 -8.26 22.10
CA HIS A 312 30.58 -7.40 21.47
C HIS A 312 29.15 -7.93 21.67
N GLY A 313 28.92 -9.22 21.46
CA GLY A 313 27.60 -9.83 21.65
C GLY A 313 27.18 -9.87 23.13
N LEU A 314 28.11 -10.21 24.04
CA LEU A 314 27.87 -10.21 25.48
C LEU A 314 27.58 -8.80 26.01
N SER A 315 28.26 -7.77 25.48
CA SER A 315 28.03 -6.36 25.84
C SER A 315 26.58 -5.95 25.52
N TYR A 316 26.08 -6.25 24.32
CA TYR A 316 24.68 -5.98 23.95
C TYR A 316 23.66 -6.77 24.80
N ARG A 317 23.99 -7.99 25.21
CA ARG A 317 23.17 -8.76 26.17
C ARG A 317 23.15 -8.09 27.55
N GLY A 318 24.28 -7.51 27.98
CA GLY A 318 24.42 -6.70 29.18
C GLY A 318 23.73 -5.33 29.11
N GLY A 319 23.14 -4.96 27.97
CA GLY A 319 22.37 -3.71 27.82
C GLY A 319 23.12 -2.58 27.12
N ASP A 320 24.34 -2.82 26.64
CA ASP A 320 25.08 -1.85 25.83
C ASP A 320 24.34 -1.53 24.51
N THR A 321 24.61 -0.34 23.98
CA THR A 321 24.09 0.17 22.71
C THR A 321 25.17 0.68 21.76
N PHE A 322 26.45 0.54 22.12
CA PHE A 322 27.57 1.14 21.39
C PHE A 322 28.53 0.13 20.76
N SER A 323 28.70 -1.08 21.34
CA SER A 323 29.60 -2.10 20.81
C SER A 323 29.33 -2.44 19.33
N ALA A 324 30.29 -3.07 18.66
CA ALA A 324 30.09 -3.48 17.28
C ALA A 324 28.94 -4.50 17.17
N ASN A 325 28.05 -4.29 16.20
CA ASN A 325 26.99 -5.22 15.83
C ASN A 325 27.20 -5.77 14.42
N CYS A 326 26.27 -6.61 13.96
CA CYS A 326 26.36 -7.22 12.64
C CYS A 326 26.51 -6.16 11.53
N ALA A 327 25.73 -5.07 11.60
CA ALA A 327 25.71 -4.06 10.55
C ALA A 327 26.93 -3.13 10.59
N SER A 328 27.48 -2.83 11.77
CA SER A 328 28.70 -2.00 11.87
C SER A 328 29.93 -2.66 11.25
N CYS A 329 29.94 -4.00 11.14
CA CYS A 329 31.00 -4.73 10.45
C CYS A 329 30.66 -5.05 8.99
N HIS A 330 29.44 -5.52 8.70
CA HIS A 330 29.07 -6.03 7.38
C HIS A 330 28.43 -5.00 6.43
N GLY A 331 28.03 -3.84 6.94
CA GLY A 331 27.22 -2.85 6.23
C GLY A 331 25.73 -2.93 6.58
N VAL A 332 24.97 -1.94 6.12
CA VAL A 332 23.54 -1.81 6.45
C VAL A 332 22.67 -2.14 5.24
N HIS A 333 22.85 -1.39 4.15
CA HIS A 333 22.12 -1.55 2.89
C HIS A 333 23.04 -2.02 1.75
N ASP A 334 24.34 -2.07 1.96
CA ASP A 334 25.39 -2.35 0.98
C ASP A 334 26.16 -3.65 1.30
N ILE A 335 25.52 -4.55 2.04
CA ILE A 335 26.11 -5.80 2.54
C ILE A 335 26.58 -6.65 1.35
N GLN A 336 27.89 -6.93 1.33
CA GLN A 336 28.54 -7.68 0.27
C GLN A 336 29.34 -8.86 0.82
N PRO A 337 29.54 -9.94 0.03
CA PRO A 337 30.37 -11.07 0.43
C PRO A 337 31.78 -10.63 0.85
N SER A 338 32.41 -11.35 1.78
CA SER A 338 33.78 -11.03 2.26
C SER A 338 34.84 -11.07 1.17
N SER A 339 34.58 -11.77 0.06
CA SER A 339 35.45 -11.83 -1.12
C SER A 339 35.33 -10.60 -2.03
N ASP A 340 34.31 -9.76 -1.84
CA ASP A 340 34.12 -8.55 -2.64
C ASP A 340 35.02 -7.42 -2.10
N PRO A 341 35.88 -6.79 -2.92
CA PRO A 341 36.73 -5.68 -2.50
C PRO A 341 35.97 -4.48 -1.94
N LYS A 342 34.67 -4.33 -2.24
CA LYS A 342 33.81 -3.27 -1.68
C LYS A 342 33.21 -3.63 -0.32
N SER A 343 33.33 -4.87 0.12
CA SER A 343 32.80 -5.31 1.41
C SER A 343 33.60 -4.69 2.56
N MET A 344 32.90 -4.21 3.58
CA MET A 344 33.52 -3.70 4.81
C MET A 344 34.35 -4.78 5.54
N ILE A 345 34.04 -6.06 5.31
CA ILE A 345 34.79 -7.19 5.86
C ILE A 345 35.75 -7.84 4.86
N HIS A 346 36.03 -7.19 3.72
CA HIS A 346 37.12 -7.61 2.86
C HIS A 346 38.44 -7.48 3.61
N LYS A 347 39.37 -8.43 3.41
CA LYS A 347 40.66 -8.48 4.11
C LYS A 347 41.41 -7.13 4.12
N ASP A 348 41.33 -6.39 3.02
CA ASP A 348 42.03 -5.11 2.82
C ASP A 348 41.28 -3.92 3.47
N ASN A 349 40.00 -4.12 3.84
CA ASN A 349 39.16 -3.10 4.46
C ASN A 349 39.02 -3.29 5.98
N LEU A 350 39.35 -4.47 6.52
CA LEU A 350 39.13 -4.81 7.93
C LEU A 350 39.79 -3.82 8.90
N GLN A 351 41.02 -3.39 8.63
CA GLN A 351 41.70 -2.42 9.50
C GLN A 351 40.90 -1.12 9.61
N LYS A 352 40.38 -0.61 8.48
CA LYS A 352 39.55 0.58 8.45
C LYS A 352 38.23 0.35 9.20
N THR A 353 37.60 -0.80 9.00
CA THR A 353 36.33 -1.16 9.66
C THR A 353 36.48 -1.23 11.18
N CYS A 354 37.51 -1.91 11.68
CA CYS A 354 37.83 -1.98 13.10
C CYS A 354 38.26 -0.61 13.65
N GLY A 355 39.02 0.16 12.86
CA GLY A 355 39.55 1.48 13.23
C GLY A 355 38.48 2.53 13.52
N ASN A 356 37.23 2.32 13.09
CA ASN A 356 36.10 3.19 13.44
C ASN A 356 35.83 3.22 14.96
N CYS A 357 36.18 2.15 15.69
CA CYS A 357 35.99 2.04 17.14
C CYS A 357 37.29 1.76 17.90
N HIS A 358 38.32 1.23 17.24
CA HIS A 358 39.62 0.93 17.83
C HIS A 358 40.71 1.83 17.22
N PRO A 359 40.89 3.07 17.74
CA PRO A 359 41.97 3.95 17.31
C PRO A 359 43.34 3.26 17.45
N GLY A 360 44.13 3.27 16.38
CA GLY A 360 45.44 2.61 16.36
C GLY A 360 45.40 1.11 16.06
N ALA A 361 44.25 0.55 15.65
CA ALA A 361 44.17 -0.80 15.10
C ALA A 361 45.18 -0.98 13.95
N SER A 362 46.19 -1.82 14.16
CA SER A 362 47.18 -2.17 13.13
C SER A 362 46.59 -3.16 12.13
N GLU A 363 47.22 -3.31 10.97
CA GLU A 363 46.87 -4.38 10.02
C GLU A 363 46.92 -5.76 10.70
N ASN A 364 47.89 -5.99 11.59
CA ASN A 364 48.02 -7.27 12.29
C ASN A 364 46.88 -7.50 13.29
N PHE A 365 46.38 -6.45 13.94
CA PHE A 365 45.18 -6.53 14.77
C PHE A 365 43.96 -7.01 13.96
N ALA A 366 43.81 -6.46 12.75
CA ALA A 366 42.66 -6.75 11.88
C ALA A 366 42.73 -8.13 11.17
N LYS A 367 43.86 -8.83 11.22
CA LYS A 367 44.04 -10.17 10.60
C LYS A 367 43.39 -11.31 11.39
N GLY A 368 42.99 -11.07 12.63
CA GLY A 368 42.37 -12.10 13.48
C GLY A 368 41.06 -12.63 12.88
N LYS A 369 40.78 -13.92 13.05
CA LYS A 369 39.47 -14.49 12.68
C LYS A 369 38.43 -14.08 13.72
N ILE A 370 37.34 -13.46 13.28
CA ILE A 370 36.27 -12.94 14.17
C ILE A 370 35.24 -14.03 14.49
N HIS A 371 34.78 -14.78 13.48
CA HIS A 371 33.70 -15.75 13.65
C HIS A 371 34.20 -17.16 13.98
N VAL A 372 34.99 -17.29 15.06
CA VAL A 372 35.49 -18.56 15.58
C VAL A 372 34.78 -18.95 16.86
N VAL A 373 34.42 -20.23 17.00
CA VAL A 373 33.83 -20.77 18.23
C VAL A 373 34.96 -21.43 19.01
N ALA A 374 35.25 -20.90 20.20
CA ALA A 374 36.26 -21.49 21.07
C ALA A 374 35.89 -22.93 21.44
N SER A 375 36.78 -23.86 21.14
CA SER A 375 36.58 -25.29 21.39
C SER A 375 37.91 -25.92 21.80
N ILE A 376 37.88 -26.73 22.87
CA ILE A 376 39.03 -27.57 23.26
C ILE A 376 39.41 -28.59 22.19
N LYS A 377 38.48 -28.91 21.28
CA LYS A 377 38.70 -29.77 20.11
C LYS A 377 38.87 -28.97 18.82
N GLY A 378 39.01 -27.64 18.89
CA GLY A 378 39.25 -26.78 17.72
C GLY A 378 40.49 -27.21 16.95
N GLU A 379 40.56 -26.92 15.66
CA GLU A 379 41.72 -27.34 14.85
C GLU A 379 42.92 -26.40 15.06
N GLU A 380 42.66 -25.13 15.36
CA GLU A 380 43.70 -24.13 15.59
C GLU A 380 44.12 -24.04 17.06
N PHE A 381 45.42 -23.84 17.29
CA PHE A 381 45.99 -23.73 18.63
C PHE A 381 45.31 -22.63 19.48
N GLY A 382 45.00 -21.48 18.86
CA GLY A 382 44.30 -20.38 19.54
C GLY A 382 42.90 -20.76 20.03
N GLU A 383 42.14 -21.53 19.24
CA GLU A 383 40.79 -21.99 19.61
C GLU A 383 40.84 -22.94 20.82
N LYS A 384 41.84 -23.84 20.85
CA LYS A 384 42.07 -24.76 21.97
C LYS A 384 42.42 -24.01 23.25
N VAL A 385 43.29 -23.00 23.16
CA VAL A 385 43.70 -22.17 24.31
C VAL A 385 42.49 -21.43 24.88
N VAL A 386 41.71 -20.74 24.04
CA VAL A 386 40.50 -20.03 24.49
C VAL A 386 39.47 -21.02 25.05
N GLY A 387 39.34 -22.20 24.45
CA GLY A 387 38.47 -23.28 24.95
C GLY A 387 38.83 -23.72 26.36
N TRP A 388 40.13 -23.93 26.64
CA TRP A 388 40.61 -24.30 27.98
C TRP A 388 40.44 -23.17 28.99
N VAL A 389 40.76 -21.92 28.61
CA VAL A 389 40.55 -20.75 29.47
C VAL A 389 39.07 -20.64 29.86
N ARG A 390 38.15 -20.82 28.92
CA ARG A 390 36.70 -20.82 29.19
C ARG A 390 36.29 -21.89 30.20
N ILE A 391 36.78 -23.13 30.06
CA ILE A 391 36.46 -24.22 31.00
C ILE A 391 36.97 -23.89 32.40
N ILE A 392 38.21 -23.40 32.50
CA ILE A 392 38.82 -23.03 33.79
C ILE A 392 37.99 -21.94 34.48
N TYR A 393 37.57 -20.89 33.76
CA TYR A 393 36.76 -19.80 34.30
C TYR A 393 35.31 -20.18 34.65
N ILE A 394 34.77 -21.30 34.13
CA ILE A 394 33.44 -21.80 34.51
C ILE A 394 33.51 -22.69 35.76
N LEU A 395 34.64 -23.36 35.97
CA LEU A 395 34.86 -24.26 37.10
C LEU A 395 35.37 -23.55 38.35
N LEU A 396 35.99 -22.38 38.19
CA LEU A 396 36.31 -21.41 39.25
C LEU A 396 35.08 -20.53 39.52
#